data_AF-A0A947TJB3-F1
#
_entry.id   AF-A0A947TJB3-F1
#
_cell.length_a   1.000
_cell.length_b   1.000
_cell.length_c   1.000
_cell.angle_alpha   90.00
_cell.angle_beta   90.00
_cell.angle_gamma   90.00
#
_symmetry.space_group_name_H-M   'P 1'
#
loop_
_entity.id
_entity.type
_entity.pdbx_description
1 polymer ?
#
loop_
_entity_poly.entity_id
_entity_poly.type
_entity_poly.pdbx_seq_one_letter_code
_entity_poly.pdbx_strand_id
1 'polypeptide(L)'
;MVPYLTTALTGPLLELEKRLLDAQPMIEHWFRQQWKDQSAPFYTSVDIRNAGFKLAPVDTNLFPGGFNNLNPAFMSLSIHAAMGAVEKICPYAQRLLLIPESHTRNTFYLQNVAVLAHILRQTGLIVRIGTL
;
A
#
# COMPACT_ATOMS: atom_id res chain seq x y z
N MET A 1 -17.27 -8.30 13.62
CA MET A 1 -17.45 -9.42 12.68
C MET A 1 -16.45 -9.23 11.54
N VAL A 2 -15.79 -10.29 11.08
CA VAL A 2 -14.84 -10.24 9.96
C VAL A 2 -15.30 -11.18 8.83
N PRO A 3 -14.90 -10.96 7.57
CA PRO A 3 -15.21 -11.87 6.48
C PRO A 3 -14.68 -13.28 6.75
N TYR A 4 -15.42 -14.30 6.34
CA TYR A 4 -15.02 -15.70 6.38
C TYR A 4 -15.31 -16.37 5.04
N LEU A 5 -14.56 -17.42 4.72
CA LEU A 5 -14.78 -18.20 3.51
C LEU A 5 -16.05 -19.04 3.65
N THR A 6 -16.93 -18.96 2.66
CA THR A 6 -18.15 -19.77 2.57
C THR A 6 -17.94 -21.05 1.74
N THR A 7 -16.69 -21.47 1.56
CA THR A 7 -16.28 -22.67 0.82
C THR A 7 -15.52 -23.63 1.73
N ALA A 8 -15.78 -24.94 1.58
CA ALA A 8 -15.01 -25.99 2.23
C ALA A 8 -13.71 -26.34 1.45
N LEU A 9 -13.56 -25.86 0.22
CA LEU A 9 -12.43 -26.18 -0.65
C LEU A 9 -11.28 -25.19 -0.40
N THR A 10 -10.45 -25.50 0.60
CA THR A 10 -9.30 -24.67 1.01
C THR A 10 -7.95 -25.39 0.90
N GLY A 11 -7.91 -26.63 0.40
CA GLY A 11 -6.69 -27.43 0.29
C GLY A 11 -5.53 -26.69 -0.40
N PRO A 12 -5.71 -26.13 -1.62
CA PRO A 12 -4.65 -25.37 -2.29
C PRO A 12 -4.21 -24.10 -1.55
N LEU A 13 -5.15 -23.41 -0.87
CA LEU A 13 -4.82 -22.26 -0.03
C LEU A 13 -3.91 -22.67 1.14
N LEU A 14 -4.25 -23.75 1.85
CA LEU A 14 -3.44 -24.26 2.97
C LEU A 14 -2.06 -24.73 2.49
N GLU A 15 -1.98 -25.33 1.30
CA GLU A 15 -0.68 -25.71 0.71
C GLU A 15 0.18 -24.48 0.40
N LEU A 16 -0.41 -23.44 -0.18
CA LEU A 16 0.28 -22.17 -0.44
C LEU A 16 0.79 -21.56 0.87
N GLU A 17 -0.07 -21.44 1.88
CA GLU A 17 0.28 -20.89 3.20
C GLU A 17 1.44 -21.67 3.83
N LYS A 18 1.39 -23.01 3.80
CA LYS A 18 2.47 -23.87 4.30
C LYS A 18 3.79 -23.59 3.57
N ARG A 19 3.78 -23.54 2.23
CA ARG A 19 4.98 -23.25 1.43
C ARG A 19 5.56 -21.88 1.76
N LEU A 20 4.72 -20.86 1.95
CA LEU A 20 5.16 -19.51 2.32
C LEU A 20 5.82 -19.49 3.71
N LEU A 21 5.24 -20.18 4.69
CA LEU A 21 5.78 -20.27 6.06
C LEU A 21 7.10 -21.04 6.09
N ASP A 22 7.16 -22.21 5.44
CA ASP A 22 8.36 -23.05 5.39
C ASP A 22 9.54 -22.36 4.69
N ALA A 23 9.25 -21.45 3.75
CA ALA A 23 10.24 -20.75 2.93
C ALA A 23 10.45 -19.26 3.31
N GLN A 24 9.90 -18.80 4.44
CA GLN A 24 9.84 -17.36 4.77
C GLN A 24 11.22 -16.65 4.67
N PRO A 25 12.33 -17.13 5.26
CA PRO A 25 13.62 -16.43 5.17
C PRO A 25 14.15 -16.32 3.74
N MET A 26 13.89 -17.35 2.91
CA MET A 26 14.30 -17.39 1.51
C MET A 26 13.50 -16.39 0.67
N ILE A 27 12.19 -16.30 0.88
CA ILE A 27 11.31 -15.35 0.19
C ILE A 27 11.72 -13.91 0.53
N GLU A 28 11.93 -13.60 1.83
CA GLU A 28 12.37 -12.27 2.27
C GLU A 28 13.76 -11.90 1.72
N HIS A 29 14.68 -12.87 1.67
CA HIS A 29 15.99 -12.65 1.02
C HIS A 29 15.82 -12.34 -0.47
N TRP A 30 15.00 -13.13 -1.17
CA TRP A 30 14.74 -12.95 -2.59
C TRP A 30 14.17 -11.55 -2.87
N PHE A 31 13.16 -11.11 -2.12
CA PHE A 31 12.61 -9.75 -2.24
C PHE A 31 13.69 -8.68 -2.06
N ARG A 32 14.54 -8.78 -1.03
CA ARG A 32 15.63 -7.81 -0.83
C ARG A 32 16.61 -7.75 -2.01
N GLN A 33 16.82 -8.84 -2.75
CA GLN A 33 17.62 -8.79 -3.98
C GLN A 33 16.86 -8.12 -5.11
N GLN A 34 15.60 -8.51 -5.33
CA GLN A 34 14.77 -7.91 -6.40
C GLN A 34 14.66 -6.39 -6.25
N TRP A 35 14.51 -5.88 -5.03
CA TRP A 35 14.40 -4.45 -4.76
C TRP A 35 15.69 -3.65 -4.98
N LYS A 36 16.86 -4.30 -5.10
CA LYS A 36 18.11 -3.63 -5.51
C LYS A 36 18.13 -3.35 -7.00
N ASP A 37 17.60 -4.28 -7.79
CA ASP A 37 17.60 -4.20 -9.24
C ASP A 37 16.40 -3.41 -9.76
N GLN A 38 15.26 -3.51 -9.08
CA GLN A 38 14.01 -2.82 -9.41
C GLN A 38 13.53 -1.99 -8.23
N SER A 39 13.56 -0.66 -8.35
CA SER A 39 13.01 0.21 -7.31
C SER A 39 11.49 0.03 -7.19
N ALA A 40 10.99 -0.09 -5.97
CA ALA A 40 9.56 -0.06 -5.68
C ALA A 40 8.96 1.35 -5.98
N PRO A 41 7.67 1.44 -6.37
CA PRO A 41 6.99 2.73 -6.49
C PRO A 41 6.87 3.41 -5.12
N PHE A 42 6.59 4.73 -5.11
CA PHE A 42 6.40 5.49 -3.87
C PHE A 42 5.28 4.91 -2.99
N TYR A 43 4.20 4.49 -3.63
CA TYR A 43 3.06 3.80 -3.03
C TYR A 43 2.37 2.91 -4.08
N THR A 44 1.53 1.97 -3.64
CA THR A 44 0.66 1.19 -4.52
C THR A 44 -0.40 0.49 -3.68
N SER A 45 -1.54 0.12 -4.27
CA SER A 45 -2.43 -0.91 -3.74
C SER A 45 -2.52 -2.09 -4.71
N VAL A 46 -2.85 -3.27 -4.19
CA VAL A 46 -3.08 -4.49 -4.98
C VAL A 46 -4.33 -5.16 -4.45
N ASP A 47 -5.32 -5.35 -5.31
CA ASP A 47 -6.52 -6.11 -4.96
C ASP A 47 -6.26 -7.60 -5.12
N ILE A 48 -6.61 -8.37 -4.10
CA ILE A 48 -6.40 -9.82 -4.06
C ILE A 48 -7.76 -10.50 -3.92
N ARG A 49 -7.98 -11.59 -4.66
CA ARG A 49 -9.13 -12.48 -4.47
C ARG A 49 -8.68 -13.84 -3.94
N ASN A 50 -9.34 -14.29 -2.88
CA ASN A 50 -9.17 -15.62 -2.30
C ASN A 50 -10.42 -16.48 -2.62
N ALA A 51 -10.24 -17.50 -3.45
CA ALA A 51 -11.30 -18.44 -3.83
C ALA A 51 -11.16 -19.81 -3.14
N GLY A 52 -10.25 -19.96 -2.17
CA GLY A 52 -9.93 -21.22 -1.49
C GLY A 52 -9.06 -22.17 -2.34
N PHE A 53 -9.31 -22.29 -3.64
CA PHE A 53 -8.44 -23.01 -4.58
C PHE A 53 -7.36 -22.14 -5.23
N LYS A 54 -7.48 -20.81 -5.14
CA LYS A 54 -6.55 -19.85 -5.75
C LYS A 54 -6.55 -18.55 -4.97
N LEU A 55 -5.35 -18.00 -4.77
CA LEU A 55 -5.10 -16.65 -4.27
C LEU A 55 -4.37 -15.88 -5.38
N ALA A 56 -4.93 -14.77 -5.85
CA ALA A 56 -4.34 -14.05 -6.99
C ALA A 56 -4.58 -12.53 -6.89
N PRO A 57 -3.59 -11.72 -7.34
CA PRO A 57 -3.82 -10.31 -7.60
C PRO A 57 -4.77 -10.15 -8.81
N VAL A 58 -5.67 -9.17 -8.75
CA VAL A 58 -6.62 -8.87 -9.82
C VAL A 58 -6.58 -7.42 -10.28
N ASP A 59 -6.02 -6.52 -9.49
CA ASP A 59 -5.78 -5.13 -9.84
C ASP A 59 -4.50 -4.62 -9.15
N THR A 60 -3.79 -3.70 -9.81
CA THR A 60 -2.65 -2.98 -9.22
C THR A 60 -2.79 -1.51 -9.56
N ASN A 61 -2.96 -0.69 -8.52
CA ASN A 61 -3.15 0.74 -8.67
C ASN A 61 -1.97 1.51 -8.08
N LEU A 62 -1.23 2.20 -8.95
CA LEU A 62 -0.11 3.06 -8.56
C LEU A 62 -0.55 4.41 -7.97
N PHE A 63 -1.85 4.72 -7.99
CA PHE A 63 -2.46 5.92 -7.42
C PHE A 63 -3.64 5.55 -6.51
N PRO A 64 -3.38 4.83 -5.39
CA PRO A 64 -4.45 4.34 -4.52
C PRO A 64 -5.28 5.47 -3.92
N GLY A 65 -6.61 5.31 -3.95
CA GLY A 65 -7.59 6.31 -3.51
C GLY A 65 -8.29 5.99 -2.18
N GLY A 66 -7.72 5.10 -1.36
CA GLY A 66 -8.37 4.57 -0.15
C GLY A 66 -7.58 4.73 1.15
N PHE A 67 -6.70 5.73 1.27
CA PHE A 67 -5.87 5.94 2.47
C PHE A 67 -6.72 6.17 3.74
N ASN A 68 -7.92 6.73 3.61
CA ASN A 68 -8.87 6.90 4.70
C ASN A 68 -9.47 5.58 5.24
N ASN A 69 -9.29 4.47 4.53
CA ASN A 69 -9.75 3.15 4.96
C ASN A 69 -8.69 2.37 5.75
N LEU A 70 -7.46 2.90 5.88
CA LEU A 70 -6.41 2.27 6.68
C LEU A 70 -6.76 2.33 8.17
N ASN A 71 -6.40 1.30 8.92
CA ASN A 71 -6.62 1.27 10.36
C ASN A 71 -5.73 2.33 11.05
N PRO A 72 -6.31 3.31 11.78
CA PRO A 72 -5.55 4.38 12.44
C PRO A 72 -4.47 3.88 13.42
N ALA A 73 -4.62 2.68 13.99
CA ALA A 73 -3.62 2.09 14.87
C ALA A 73 -2.27 1.84 14.18
N PHE A 74 -2.23 1.76 12.85
CA PHE A 74 -1.00 1.57 12.05
C PHE A 74 -0.51 2.88 11.39
N MET A 75 -0.98 4.04 11.85
CA MET A 75 -0.56 5.33 11.30
C MET A 75 0.96 5.54 11.41
N SER A 76 1.57 5.18 12.55
CA SER A 76 3.03 5.26 12.74
C SER A 76 3.81 4.41 11.73
N LEU A 77 3.32 3.21 11.43
CA LEU A 77 3.92 2.34 10.41
C LEU A 77 3.80 2.96 9.01
N SER A 78 2.64 3.55 8.68
CA SER A 78 2.41 4.20 7.39
C SER A 78 3.33 5.42 7.19
N ILE A 79 3.53 6.21 8.25
CA ILE A 79 4.47 7.35 8.24
C ILE A 79 5.90 6.85 8.06
N HIS A 80 6.31 5.82 8.80
CA HIS A 80 7.66 5.26 8.68
C HIS A 80 7.95 4.71 7.28
N ALA A 81 6.99 3.99 6.68
CA ALA A 81 7.12 3.53 5.30
C ALA A 81 7.23 4.69 4.29
N ALA A 82 6.43 5.75 4.48
CA ALA A 82 6.50 6.95 3.64
C ALA A 82 7.86 7.68 3.77
N MET A 83 8.45 7.76 4.97
CA MET A 83 9.80 8.29 5.17
C MET A 83 10.83 7.50 4.35
N GLY A 84 10.78 6.16 4.43
CA GLY A 84 11.66 5.30 3.63
C GLY A 84 11.46 5.46 2.12
N ALA A 85 10.23 5.75 1.66
CA ALA A 85 9.97 6.06 0.26
C ALA A 85 10.57 7.42 -0.15
N VAL A 86 10.43 8.46 0.69
CA VAL A 86 11.03 9.79 0.47
C VAL A 86 12.55 9.69 0.40
N GLU A 87 13.19 9.00 1.35
CA GLU A 87 14.65 8.82 1.37
C GLU A 87 15.18 8.14 0.11
N LYS A 88 14.43 7.19 -0.45
CA LYS A 88 14.84 6.45 -1.65
C LYS A 88 14.57 7.20 -2.94
N ILE A 89 13.42 7.87 -3.06
CA ILE A 89 12.92 8.42 -4.32
C ILE A 89 13.27 9.90 -4.48
N CYS A 90 13.18 10.67 -3.40
CA CYS A 90 13.36 12.12 -3.43
C CYS A 90 14.06 12.66 -2.16
N PRO A 91 15.29 12.18 -1.83
CA PRO A 91 15.97 12.45 -0.55
C PRO A 91 16.22 13.94 -0.26
N TYR A 92 16.31 14.77 -1.30
CA TYR A 92 16.56 16.22 -1.16
C TYR A 92 15.28 17.07 -1.19
N ALA A 93 14.11 16.45 -1.33
CA ALA A 93 12.85 17.18 -1.38
C ALA A 93 12.55 17.83 -0.02
N GLN A 94 12.26 19.12 -0.04
CA GLN A 94 11.73 19.86 1.11
C GLN A 94 10.22 20.12 0.96
N ARG A 95 9.73 20.09 -0.28
CA ARG A 95 8.37 20.45 -0.65
C ARG A 95 7.81 19.39 -1.57
N LEU A 96 6.53 19.09 -1.41
CA LEU A 96 5.80 18.14 -2.26
C LEU A 96 4.46 18.74 -2.65
N LEU A 97 4.13 18.69 -3.94
CA LEU A 97 2.81 19.05 -4.45
C LEU A 97 2.01 17.77 -4.68
N LEU A 98 0.92 17.60 -3.92
CA LEU A 98 -0.03 16.51 -4.12
C LEU A 98 -1.11 16.97 -5.10
N ILE A 99 -1.20 16.28 -6.24
CA ILE A 99 -2.22 16.55 -7.26
C ILE A 99 -3.30 15.46 -7.14
N PRO A 100 -4.51 15.79 -6.65
CA PRO A 100 -5.61 14.84 -6.56
C PRO A 100 -6.36 14.74 -7.90
N GLU A 101 -7.13 13.68 -8.07
CA GLU A 101 -8.14 13.54 -9.12
C GLU A 101 -9.17 14.68 -9.02
N SER A 102 -9.82 15.01 -10.14
CA SER A 102 -10.83 16.09 -10.24
C SER A 102 -12.17 15.76 -9.55
N HIS A 103 -12.17 14.91 -8.52
CA HIS A 103 -13.34 14.45 -7.77
C HIS A 103 -13.66 15.37 -6.58
N THR A 104 -14.18 16.57 -6.86
CA THR A 104 -14.46 17.58 -5.81
C THR A 104 -15.75 17.32 -5.02
N ARG A 105 -16.61 16.40 -5.48
CA ARG A 105 -17.90 16.09 -4.83
C ARG A 105 -17.91 14.77 -4.06
N ASN A 106 -16.89 13.94 -4.22
CA ASN A 106 -16.79 12.66 -3.53
C ASN A 106 -16.13 12.88 -2.16
N THR A 107 -16.93 12.89 -1.09
CA THR A 107 -16.46 13.13 0.28
C THR A 107 -15.45 12.07 0.75
N PHE A 108 -15.61 10.81 0.37
CA PHE A 108 -14.65 9.75 0.68
C PHE A 108 -13.31 9.99 0.00
N TYR A 109 -13.33 10.46 -1.25
CA TYR A 109 -12.10 10.80 -1.95
C TYR A 109 -11.40 12.02 -1.32
N LEU A 110 -12.15 13.02 -0.87
CA LEU A 110 -11.57 14.15 -0.14
C LEU A 110 -10.95 13.71 1.20
N GLN A 111 -11.58 12.78 1.91
CA GLN A 111 -10.99 12.17 3.11
C GLN A 111 -9.71 11.40 2.79
N ASN A 112 -9.69 10.63 1.69
CA ASN A 112 -8.49 9.97 1.20
C ASN A 112 -7.34 10.97 0.99
N VAL A 113 -7.59 12.08 0.28
CA VAL A 113 -6.59 13.13 0.04
C VAL A 113 -6.11 13.75 1.36
N ALA A 114 -7.03 13.99 2.30
CA ALA A 114 -6.67 14.54 3.61
C ALA A 114 -5.76 13.61 4.41
N VAL A 115 -6.04 12.30 4.43
CA VAL A 115 -5.22 11.30 5.13
C VAL A 115 -3.86 11.12 4.45
N LEU A 116 -3.82 11.05 3.12
CA LEU A 116 -2.57 10.98 2.38
C LEU A 116 -1.69 12.21 2.64
N ALA A 117 -2.27 13.42 2.57
CA ALA A 117 -1.55 14.65 2.87
C ALA A 117 -1.07 14.70 4.34
N HIS A 118 -1.83 14.14 5.27
CA HIS A 118 -1.41 14.01 6.67
C HIS A 118 -0.16 13.12 6.79
N ILE A 119 -0.19 11.90 6.24
CA ILE A 119 0.96 10.97 6.24
C ILE A 119 2.20 11.65 5.66
N LEU A 120 2.07 12.27 4.49
CA LEU A 120 3.18 12.91 3.79
C LEU A 120 3.77 14.08 4.59
N ARG A 121 2.96 14.88 5.28
CA ARG A 121 3.47 15.97 6.15
C ARG A 121 4.27 15.44 7.33
N GLN A 122 3.89 14.29 7.88
CA GLN A 122 4.63 13.67 8.99
C GLN A 122 6.01 13.15 8.58
N THR A 123 6.32 13.07 7.28
CA THR A 123 7.68 12.74 6.81
C THR A 123 8.67 13.92 6.88
N GLY A 124 8.21 15.12 7.27
CA GLY A 124 9.01 16.35 7.31
C GLY A 124 8.91 17.21 6.04
N LEU A 125 8.14 16.77 5.04
CA LEU A 125 7.88 17.53 3.81
C LEU A 125 6.85 18.64 4.00
N ILE A 126 7.06 19.78 3.34
CA ILE A 126 6.04 20.81 3.18
C ILE A 126 5.10 20.39 2.04
N VAL A 127 3.92 19.88 2.40
CA VAL A 127 2.92 19.36 1.44
C VAL A 127 1.83 20.39 1.14
N ARG A 128 1.69 20.74 -0.14
CA ARG A 128 0.57 21.51 -0.69
C ARG A 128 -0.29 20.62 -1.58
N ILE A 129 -1.57 20.96 -1.71
CA ILE A 129 -2.50 20.29 -2.62
C ILE A 129 -2.74 21.24 -3.79
N GLY A 130 -2.53 20.79 -5.02
CA GLY A 130 -2.72 21.58 -6.23
C GLY A 130 -3.68 20.87 -7.19
N THR A 131 -4.63 21.58 -7.75
CA THR A 131 -5.56 21.07 -8.77
C THR A 131 -5.10 21.48 -10.16
N LEU A 132 -5.33 20.61 -11.15
CA LEU A 132 -5.11 20.90 -12.57
C LEU A 132 -6.26 21.69 -13.20
#